data_AF-A0A8S4QY24-F1
#
_entry.id   AF-A0A8S4QY24-F1
#
_cell.length_a   1.000
_cell.length_b   1.000
_cell.length_c   1.000
_cell.angle_alpha   90.00
_cell.angle_beta   90.00
_cell.angle_gamma   90.00
#
_symmetry.space_group_name_H-M   'P 1'
#
loop_
_entity.id
_entity.type
_entity.pdbx_description
1 polymer ?
#
loop_
_entity_poly.entity_id
_entity_poly.type
_entity_poly.pdbx_seq_one_letter_code
_entity_poly.pdbx_strand_id
1 'polypeptide(L)'
;MDELKKADCDSGFEGEFQALKVLEAIHVFSTNEGQKLENIQKNRYRNVLPYDQTRVVLRKRCDRSESDYINANYIRSSRLGDSSSSVQSSNESLNSVN
;
A
#
# COMPACT_ATOMS: atom_id res chain seq x y z
N MET A 1 -14.40 -26.06 15.67
CA MET A 1 -13.36 -26.50 14.72
C MET A 1 -14.05 -26.54 13.37
N ASP A 2 -14.30 -25.35 12.81
CA ASP A 2 -15.08 -25.22 11.58
C ASP A 2 -14.23 -25.72 10.42
N GLU A 3 -14.76 -26.74 9.76
CA GLU A 3 -14.17 -27.39 8.59
C GLU A 3 -13.82 -26.33 7.53
N LEU A 4 -12.54 -26.28 7.17
CA LEU A 4 -12.13 -25.77 5.87
C LEU A 4 -12.82 -26.66 4.83
N LYS A 5 -13.98 -26.20 4.37
CA LYS A 5 -14.67 -26.75 3.21
C LYS A 5 -13.70 -26.63 2.04
N LYS A 6 -13.13 -27.77 1.68
CA LYS A 6 -12.35 -27.98 0.47
C LYS A 6 -13.19 -27.48 -0.69
N ALA A 7 -12.78 -26.35 -1.28
CA ALA A 7 -13.45 -25.77 -2.42
C ALA A 7 -13.46 -26.81 -3.53
N ASP A 8 -14.65 -27.13 -4.02
CA ASP A 8 -14.84 -28.04 -5.14
C ASP A 8 -14.04 -27.55 -6.35
N CYS A 9 -13.49 -28.53 -7.03
CA CYS A 9 -12.70 -28.41 -8.25
C CYS A 9 -13.57 -27.96 -9.44
N ASP A 10 -14.03 -26.70 -9.45
CA ASP A 10 -14.37 -25.96 -10.68
C ASP A 10 -14.53 -24.45 -10.40
N SER A 11 -13.59 -23.87 -9.66
CA SER A 11 -13.60 -22.43 -9.38
C SER A 11 -12.40 -21.82 -10.07
N GLY A 12 -12.57 -21.45 -11.35
CA GLY A 12 -11.55 -20.79 -12.17
C GLY A 12 -11.12 -19.43 -11.60
N PHE A 13 -10.92 -18.41 -12.43
CA PHE A 13 -10.46 -17.10 -11.93
C PHE A 13 -11.32 -16.49 -10.82
N GLU A 14 -12.61 -16.80 -10.77
CA GLU A 14 -13.50 -16.38 -9.69
C GLU A 14 -13.09 -16.99 -8.33
N GLY A 15 -12.77 -18.29 -8.29
CA GLY A 15 -12.31 -18.95 -7.06
C GLY A 15 -11.01 -18.35 -6.54
N GLU A 16 -10.06 -18.15 -7.44
CA GLU A 16 -8.77 -17.52 -7.14
C GLU A 16 -8.95 -16.09 -6.63
N PHE A 17 -9.83 -15.30 -7.24
CA PHE A 17 -10.11 -13.93 -6.83
C PHE A 17 -10.75 -13.86 -5.43
N GLN A 18 -11.67 -14.77 -5.11
CA GLN A 18 -12.24 -14.84 -3.76
C GLN A 18 -11.19 -15.23 -2.71
N ALA A 19 -10.27 -16.14 -3.04
CA ALA A 19 -9.14 -16.47 -2.16
C ALA A 19 -8.23 -15.25 -1.91
N LEU A 20 -7.97 -14.42 -2.92
CA LEU A 20 -7.21 -13.18 -2.77
C LEU A 20 -7.87 -12.18 -1.81
N LYS A 21 -9.21 -12.04 -1.86
CA LYS A 21 -9.94 -11.19 -0.91
C LYS A 21 -9.82 -11.67 0.54
N VAL A 22 -9.78 -12.99 0.75
CA VAL A 22 -9.53 -13.54 2.09
C VAL A 22 -8.11 -13.21 2.55
N LEU A 23 -7.13 -13.29 1.65
CA LEU A 23 -5.74 -12.94 1.97
C LEU A 23 -5.57 -11.45 2.30
N GLU A 24 -6.31 -10.56 1.64
CA GLU A 24 -6.36 -9.13 1.97
C GLU A 24 -6.78 -8.91 3.42
N ALA A 25 -7.76 -9.67 3.92
CA ALA A 25 -8.22 -9.58 5.32
C ALA A 25 -7.19 -10.08 6.34
N ILE A 26 -6.23 -10.91 5.92
CA ILE A 26 -5.17 -11.45 6.79
C ILE A 26 -3.97 -10.49 6.86
N HIS A 27 -3.72 -9.70 5.80
CA HIS A 27 -2.65 -8.71 5.80
C HIS A 27 -3.04 -7.46 6.60
N VAL A 28 -2.61 -7.42 7.86
CA VAL A 28 -2.84 -6.27 8.75
C VAL A 28 -1.84 -5.15 8.46
N PHE A 29 -2.08 -4.40 7.38
CA PHE A 29 -1.43 -3.10 7.18
C PHE A 29 -2.37 -1.99 7.66
N SER A 30 -1.81 -0.98 8.30
CA SER A 30 -2.57 0.14 8.85
C SER A 30 -2.77 1.23 7.81
N THR A 31 -3.83 2.03 7.95
CA THR A 31 -4.16 3.16 7.06
C THR A 31 -4.40 4.44 7.85
N ASN A 32 -3.72 4.62 8.98
CA ASN A 32 -3.99 5.67 9.96
C ASN A 32 -3.81 7.07 9.36
N GLU A 33 -2.80 7.26 8.51
CA GLU A 33 -2.51 8.57 7.89
C GLU A 33 -3.63 9.03 6.96
N GLY A 34 -4.26 8.09 6.25
CA GLY A 34 -5.42 8.38 5.40
C GLY A 34 -6.70 8.68 6.18
N GLN A 35 -6.80 8.23 7.43
CA GLN A 35 -7.95 8.45 8.31
C GLN A 35 -7.85 9.76 9.12
N LYS A 36 -6.68 10.41 9.15
CA LYS A 36 -6.50 11.69 9.84
C LYS A 36 -7.44 12.76 9.28
N LEU A 37 -7.98 13.61 10.16
CA LEU A 37 -8.99 14.60 9.82
C LEU A 37 -8.53 15.56 8.71
N GLU A 38 -7.25 15.95 8.74
CA GLU A 38 -6.60 16.80 7.74
C GLU A 38 -6.43 16.15 6.35
N ASN A 39 -6.59 14.82 6.26
CA ASN A 39 -6.38 14.03 5.04
C ASN A 39 -7.65 13.40 4.49
N ILE A 40 -8.74 13.32 5.28
CA ILE A 40 -10.04 12.75 4.83
C ILE A 40 -10.52 13.40 3.54
N GLN A 41 -10.41 14.73 3.41
CA GLN A 41 -10.84 15.47 2.21
C GLN A 41 -9.91 15.30 1.00
N LYS A 42 -8.72 14.71 1.19
CA LYS A 42 -7.75 14.41 0.12
C LYS A 42 -7.95 13.02 -0.48
N ASN A 43 -8.91 12.25 0.02
CA ASN A 43 -9.26 10.92 -0.46
C ASN A 43 -10.52 10.95 -1.34
N ARG A 44 -10.49 10.24 -2.45
CA ARG A 44 -11.68 10.10 -3.33
C ARG A 44 -12.75 9.18 -2.70
N TYR A 45 -12.33 8.13 -1.99
CA TYR A 45 -13.21 7.15 -1.35
C TYR A 45 -12.73 6.90 0.08
N ARG A 46 -13.67 6.66 1.01
CA ARG A 46 -13.35 6.43 2.43
C ARG A 46 -12.76 5.04 2.70
N ASN A 47 -13.08 4.06 1.87
CA ASN A 47 -12.66 2.67 2.01
C ASN A 47 -11.41 2.32 1.16
N VAL A 48 -10.86 3.28 0.41
CA VAL A 48 -9.66 3.09 -0.39
C VAL A 48 -8.61 4.08 0.09
N LEU A 49 -7.85 3.66 1.10
CA LEU A 49 -6.83 4.45 1.77
C LEU A 49 -5.45 3.82 1.56
N PRO A 50 -4.38 4.63 1.56
CA PRO A 50 -3.05 4.09 1.39
C PRO A 50 -2.58 3.39 2.68
N TYR A 51 -1.82 2.30 2.53
CA TYR A 51 -1.15 1.67 3.66
C TYR A 51 -0.01 2.54 4.19
N ASP A 52 0.08 2.71 5.51
CA ASP A 52 1.07 3.58 6.16
C ASP A 52 2.51 3.14 5.87
N GLN A 53 2.74 1.82 5.74
CA GLN A 53 4.05 1.20 5.56
C GLN A 53 4.66 1.47 4.18
N THR A 54 3.84 1.73 3.16
CA THR A 54 4.29 1.88 1.77
C THR A 54 3.74 3.13 1.10
N ARG A 55 3.10 4.03 1.85
CA ARG A 55 2.56 5.27 1.29
C ARG A 55 3.67 6.16 0.73
N VAL A 56 3.34 6.95 -0.26
CA VAL A 56 4.22 8.01 -0.74
C VAL A 56 4.17 9.18 0.25
N VAL A 57 5.33 9.61 0.74
CA VAL A 57 5.48 10.76 1.65
C VAL A 57 5.98 11.95 0.84
N LEU A 58 5.18 13.01 0.74
CA LEU A 58 5.56 14.20 -0.02
C LEU A 58 6.61 15.02 0.74
N ARG A 59 7.59 15.56 0.01
CA ARG A 59 8.56 16.51 0.57
C ARG A 59 7.88 17.84 0.85
N LYS A 60 7.87 18.26 2.12
CA LYS A 60 7.38 19.58 2.53
C LYS A 60 8.21 20.67 1.85
N ARG A 61 7.56 21.60 1.16
CA ARG A 61 8.22 22.80 0.64
C ARG A 61 8.31 23.84 1.77
N CYS A 62 9.47 24.48 1.93
CA CYS A 62 9.76 25.41 3.03
C CYS A 62 8.79 26.60 3.13
N ASP A 63 7.98 26.86 2.10
CA ASP A 63 7.12 28.03 1.97
C ASP A 63 5.64 27.75 2.26
N ARG A 64 5.22 26.50 2.52
CA ARG A 64 3.80 26.17 2.78
C ARG A 64 3.60 25.10 3.85
N SER A 65 2.57 25.30 4.67
CA SER A 65 2.00 24.29 5.58
C SER A 65 1.25 23.17 4.86
N GLU A 66 1.74 22.73 3.70
CA GLU A 66 1.17 21.62 2.96
C GLU A 66 1.52 20.30 3.67
N SER A 67 0.55 19.40 3.83
CA SER A 67 0.81 18.12 4.49
C SER A 67 1.60 17.18 3.59
N ASP A 68 2.32 16.23 4.19
CA ASP A 68 3.13 15.21 3.52
C ASP A 68 2.30 14.08 2.89
N TYR A 69 0.97 14.23 2.85
CA TYR A 69 0.03 13.18 2.49
C TYR A 69 -0.43 13.26 1.03
N ILE A 70 -0.35 12.11 0.36
CA ILE A 70 -1.06 11.81 -0.88
C ILE A 70 -1.60 10.38 -0.79
N ASN A 71 -2.81 10.13 -1.34
CA ASN A 71 -3.36 8.79 -1.42
C ASN A 71 -2.66 8.01 -2.55
N ALA A 72 -1.51 7.42 -2.24
CA ALA A 72 -0.73 6.59 -3.14
C ALA A 72 0.20 5.66 -2.35
N ASN A 73 0.47 4.46 -2.89
CA ASN A 73 1.44 3.49 -2.36
C ASN A 73 2.49 3.12 -3.41
N TYR A 74 3.70 2.78 -2.94
CA TYR A 74 4.70 2.12 -3.76
C TYR A 74 4.32 0.66 -3.99
N ILE A 75 4.33 0.22 -5.24
CA ILE A 75 4.08 -1.17 -5.63
C ILE A 75 5.40 -1.81 -6.06
N ARG A 76 5.72 -2.98 -5.49
CA ARG A 76 6.87 -3.78 -5.94
C ARG A 76 6.51 -4.46 -7.25
N SER A 77 7.32 -4.23 -8.28
CA SER A 77 7.26 -5.04 -9.50
C SER A 77 8.20 -6.22 -9.32
N SER A 78 7.65 -7.43 -9.19
CA SER A 78 8.45 -8.64 -9.35
C SER A 78 8.69 -8.84 -10.85
N ARG A 79 9.91 -8.53 -11.31
CA ARG A 79 10.38 -9.16 -12.55
C ARG A 79 10.61 -10.62 -12.18
N LEU A 80 10.08 -11.56 -12.96
CA LEU A 80 10.14 -13.01 -12.68
C LEU A 80 11.57 -13.60 -12.47
N GLY A 81 12.64 -12.79 -12.55
CA GLY A 81 14.03 -13.20 -12.32
C GLY A 81 14.72 -12.58 -11.09
N ASP A 82 14.13 -11.60 -10.41
CA ASP A 82 14.81 -10.91 -9.31
C ASP A 82 14.37 -11.49 -7.95
N SER A 83 14.77 -12.73 -7.67
CA SER A 83 14.59 -13.40 -6.37
C SER A 83 15.41 -12.77 -5.23
N SER A 84 15.96 -11.57 -5.43
CA SER A 84 16.80 -10.86 -4.48
C SER A 84 16.80 -9.37 -4.82
N SER A 85 15.83 -8.61 -4.32
CA SER A 85 16.00 -7.17 -4.23
C SER A 85 15.39 -6.63 -2.95
N SER A 86 16.18 -6.71 -1.88
CA SER A 86 16.17 -5.71 -0.82
C SER A 86 16.29 -4.33 -1.47
N VAL A 87 15.19 -3.60 -1.60
CA VAL A 87 15.24 -2.19 -2.00
C VAL A 87 14.43 -1.39 -0.99
N GLN A 88 15.11 -0.97 0.06
CA GLN A 88 14.81 0.32 0.66
C GLN A 88 14.94 1.34 -0.47
N SER A 89 13.81 1.88 -0.95
CA SER A 89 13.81 2.93 -1.95
C SER A 89 14.62 4.09 -1.40
N SER A 90 15.71 4.42 -2.10
CA SER A 90 16.80 5.28 -1.67
C SER A 90 16.34 6.66 -1.22
N ASN A 91 16.59 6.99 0.04
CA ASN A 91 16.54 8.36 0.56
C ASN A 91 17.92 9.05 0.44
N GLU A 92 18.73 8.72 -0.56
CA GLU A 92 20.04 9.35 -0.75
C GLU A 92 20.11 10.03 -2.11
N SER A 93 19.96 11.35 -2.08
CA SER A 93 20.78 12.32 -2.82
C SER A 93 20.04 13.66 -2.86
N LEU A 94 20.49 14.62 -2.08
CA LEU A 94 20.72 16.03 -2.46
C LEU A 94 21.32 16.78 -1.25
N ASN A 95 22.37 16.20 -0.65
CA ASN A 95 23.39 16.98 0.06
C ASN A 95 24.62 16.97 -0.84
N SER A 96 24.66 17.88 -1.81
CA SER A 96 25.91 18.29 -2.43
C SER A 96 25.82 19.79 -2.72
N VAL A 97 26.35 20.55 -1.77
CA VAL A 97 27.16 21.78 -1.95
C VAL A 97 27.55 22.03 -3.42
N ASN A 98 27.36 23.21 -4.03
CA ASN A 98 27.44 24.60 -3.56
C ASN A 98 26.32 25.48 -4.13
#